data_AF-A0A1V2TM07-F1
#
_entry.id   AF-A0A1V2TM07-F1
#
_cell.length_a   1.000
_cell.length_b   1.000
_cell.length_c   1.000
_cell.angle_alpha   90.00
_cell.angle_beta   90.00
_cell.angle_gamma   90.00
#
_symmetry.space_group_name_H-M   'P 1'
#
loop_
_entity.id
_entity.type
_entity.pdbx_description
1 polymer ?
#
loop_
_entity_poly.entity_id
_entity_poly.type
_entity_poly.pdbx_seq_one_letter_code
_entity_poly.pdbx_strand_id
1 'polypeptide(L)'
;MANTIEIDPELLRQAAHKTGHVRDRIIDALSMLDTLLAGHGAPWGHDKLGDRFANGPGGNDGYLAACKNLTTSSSNMATTFDGFAASHLDAATLLERQDHANGVGFR
;
A
#
# COMPACT_ATOMS: atom_id res chain seq x y z
N MET A 1 29.03 -28.73 0.98
CA MET A 1 27.78 -28.62 0.21
C MET A 1 26.93 -27.59 0.90
N ALA A 2 27.09 -26.32 0.54
CA ALA A 2 26.16 -25.28 1.01
C ALA A 2 24.82 -25.56 0.31
N ASN A 3 23.73 -25.58 1.07
CA ASN A 3 22.40 -25.44 0.49
C ASN A 3 22.40 -24.13 -0.29
N THR A 4 22.66 -24.19 -1.60
CA THR A 4 22.43 -23.06 -2.48
C THR A 4 20.94 -22.82 -2.41
N ILE A 5 20.54 -21.81 -1.64
CA ILE A 5 19.20 -21.29 -1.77
C ILE A 5 19.16 -20.78 -3.22
N GLU A 6 18.46 -21.51 -4.09
CA GLU A 6 18.17 -21.07 -5.45
C GLU A 6 17.17 -19.92 -5.33
N ILE A 7 17.69 -18.74 -4.99
CA ILE A 7 16.92 -17.51 -4.98
C ILE A 7 17.01 -16.97 -6.39
N ASP A 8 15.94 -17.15 -7.15
CA ASP A 8 15.80 -16.62 -8.50
C ASP A 8 15.50 -15.10 -8.43
N PRO A 9 16.43 -14.22 -8.87
CA PRO A 9 16.20 -12.77 -8.90
C PRO A 9 14.97 -12.38 -9.74
N GLU A 10 14.61 -13.17 -10.74
CA GLU A 10 13.45 -12.93 -11.58
C GLU A 10 12.14 -13.16 -10.82
N LEU A 11 12.09 -14.18 -9.94
CA LEU A 11 10.93 -14.40 -9.07
C LEU A 11 10.77 -13.26 -8.06
N LEU A 12 11.86 -12.68 -7.56
CA LEU A 12 11.83 -11.51 -6.69
C LEU A 12 11.32 -10.26 -7.43
N ARG A 13 11.77 -10.04 -8.67
CA ARG A 13 11.24 -8.96 -9.54
C ARG A 13 9.74 -9.13 -9.78
N GLN A 14 9.30 -10.35 -10.11
CA GLN A 14 7.87 -10.65 -10.28
C GLN A 14 7.07 -10.43 -8.99
N ALA A 15 7.62 -10.81 -7.84
CA ALA A 15 7.00 -10.54 -6.55
C ALA A 15 6.88 -9.04 -6.30
N ALA A 16 7.92 -8.25 -6.59
CA ALA A 16 7.87 -6.79 -6.50
C ALA A 16 6.74 -6.20 -7.37
N HIS A 17 6.61 -6.66 -8.62
CA HIS A 17 5.55 -6.21 -9.53
C HIS A 17 4.15 -6.55 -8.99
N LYS A 18 3.94 -7.76 -8.46
CA LYS A 18 2.65 -8.16 -7.87
C LYS A 18 2.30 -7.32 -6.65
N THR A 19 3.27 -7.07 -5.77
CA THR A 19 3.09 -6.24 -4.59
C THR A 19 2.78 -4.79 -4.98
N GLY A 20 3.48 -4.24 -5.99
CA GLY A 20 3.18 -2.93 -6.56
C GLY A 20 1.76 -2.85 -7.16
N HIS A 21 1.32 -3.90 -7.85
CA HIS A 21 -0.04 -3.95 -8.38
C HIS A 21 -1.13 -3.94 -7.28
N VAL A 22 -0.88 -4.63 -6.15
CA VAL A 22 -1.79 -4.59 -4.99
C VAL A 22 -1.84 -3.19 -4.39
N ARG A 23 -0.68 -2.52 -4.23
CA ARG A 23 -0.59 -1.13 -3.80
C ARG A 23 -1.44 -0.22 -4.69
N ASP A 24 -1.27 -0.32 -6.01
CA ASP A 24 -1.97 0.54 -6.97
C ASP A 24 -3.49 0.35 -6.88
N ARG A 25 -3.96 -0.90 -6.77
CA ARG A 25 -5.39 -1.16 -6.59
C ARG A 25 -5.97 -0.63 -5.28
N ILE A 26 -5.18 -0.63 -4.20
CA ILE A 26 -5.60 -0.01 -2.94
C ILE A 26 -5.73 1.50 -3.12
N ILE A 27 -4.74 2.14 -3.75
CA ILE A 27 -4.77 3.58 -4.03
C ILE A 27 -5.97 3.94 -4.90
N ASP A 28 -6.20 3.22 -5.99
CA ASP A 28 -7.32 3.45 -6.92
C ASP A 28 -8.68 3.36 -6.21
N ALA A 29 -8.87 2.33 -5.37
CA ALA A 29 -10.12 2.17 -4.62
C ALA A 29 -10.36 3.32 -3.64
N LEU A 30 -9.31 3.82 -2.98
CA LEU A 30 -9.40 4.98 -2.09
C LEU A 30 -9.66 6.27 -2.84
N SER A 31 -8.97 6.50 -3.96
CA SER A 31 -9.20 7.68 -4.80
C SER A 31 -10.62 7.70 -5.34
N MET A 32 -11.16 6.55 -5.72
CA MET A 32 -12.56 6.43 -6.13
C MET A 32 -13.50 6.73 -4.97
N LEU A 33 -13.24 6.18 -3.78
CA LEU A 33 -14.05 6.46 -2.59
C LEU A 33 -14.02 7.95 -2.21
N ASP A 34 -12.84 8.55 -2.17
CA ASP A 34 -12.67 9.97 -1.85
C ASP A 34 -13.38 10.88 -2.86
N THR A 35 -13.28 10.55 -4.15
CA THR A 35 -13.99 11.26 -5.21
C THR A 35 -15.51 11.18 -5.04
N LEU A 36 -16.04 9.99 -4.73
CA LEU A 36 -17.47 9.79 -4.51
C LEU A 36 -17.98 10.54 -3.26
N LEU A 37 -17.18 10.53 -2.19
CA LEU A 37 -17.48 11.26 -0.96
C LEU A 37 -17.48 12.76 -1.18
N ALA A 38 -16.47 13.30 -1.86
CA ALA A 38 -16.38 14.71 -2.21
C ALA A 38 -17.54 15.15 -3.11
N GLY A 39 -17.97 14.29 -4.03
CA GLY A 39 -19.07 14.57 -4.96
C GLY A 39 -20.47 14.57 -4.33
N HIS A 40 -20.68 13.82 -3.24
CA HIS A 40 -21.99 13.73 -2.59
C HIS A 40 -22.25 14.80 -1.51
N GLY A 41 -21.23 15.49 -1.03
CA GLY A 41 -21.39 16.54 -0.01
C GLY A 41 -21.93 15.99 1.32
N ALA A 42 -22.84 16.71 1.97
CA ALA A 42 -23.45 16.33 3.25
C ALA A 42 -24.94 15.95 3.09
N PRO A 43 -25.27 14.77 2.54
CA PRO A 43 -26.66 14.34 2.30
C PRO A 43 -27.47 14.12 3.59
N TRP A 44 -26.80 14.06 4.75
CA TRP A 44 -27.40 13.87 6.07
C TRP A 44 -27.98 15.16 6.69
N GLY A 45 -27.85 16.32 6.04
CA GLY A 45 -28.43 17.58 6.50
C GLY A 45 -27.68 18.24 7.66
N HIS A 46 -28.14 19.44 8.06
CA HIS A 46 -27.53 20.26 9.12
C HIS A 46 -28.33 20.22 10.43
N ASP A 47 -29.25 19.26 10.57
CA ASP A 47 -30.00 19.09 11.80
C ASP A 47 -29.17 18.33 12.85
N LYS A 48 -29.69 18.24 14.08
CA LYS A 48 -29.00 17.58 15.19
C LYS A 48 -28.70 16.10 14.90
N LEU A 49 -29.46 15.44 14.03
CA LEU A 49 -29.23 14.05 13.65
C LEU A 49 -28.11 13.95 12.62
N GLY A 50 -28.13 14.79 11.59
CA GLY A 50 -27.08 14.90 10.59
C GLY A 50 -25.73 15.28 11.18
N ASP A 51 -25.72 16.25 12.09
CA ASP A 51 -24.50 16.66 12.81
C ASP A 51 -23.93 15.51 13.66
N ARG A 52 -24.80 14.80 14.41
CA ARG A 52 -24.39 13.61 15.17
C ARG A 52 -23.93 12.46 14.29
N PHE A 53 -24.50 12.29 13.11
CA PHE A 53 -24.05 11.28 12.16
C PHE A 53 -22.66 11.63 11.60
N ALA A 54 -22.47 12.89 11.19
CA ALA A 54 -21.24 13.35 10.58
C ALA A 54 -20.06 13.39 11.55
N ASN A 55 -20.28 14.00 12.72
CA ASN A 55 -19.25 14.31 13.70
C ASN A 55 -19.21 13.31 14.86
N GLY A 56 -20.32 12.60 15.11
CA GLY A 56 -20.43 11.67 16.23
C GLY A 56 -20.77 12.37 17.56
N PRO A 57 -21.15 11.63 18.61
CA PRO A 57 -21.44 12.20 19.92
C PRO A 57 -20.26 12.95 20.56
N GLY A 58 -19.03 12.53 20.26
CA GLY A 58 -17.79 13.14 20.74
C GLY A 58 -17.18 14.16 19.78
N GLY A 59 -17.82 14.43 18.64
CA GLY A 59 -17.40 15.42 17.64
C GLY A 59 -16.24 14.98 16.74
N ASN A 60 -15.65 13.80 16.97
CA ASN A 60 -14.54 13.24 16.18
C ASN A 60 -14.67 11.71 15.98
N ASP A 61 -15.88 11.17 16.12
CA ASP A 61 -16.18 9.74 16.11
C ASP A 61 -17.32 9.37 15.15
N GLY A 62 -17.80 10.35 14.37
CA GLY A 62 -18.82 10.15 13.34
C GLY A 62 -18.29 9.67 12.00
N TYR A 63 -19.17 9.70 11.00
CA TYR A 63 -18.91 9.25 9.63
C TYR A 63 -17.66 9.90 9.01
N LEU A 64 -17.49 11.21 9.18
CA LEU A 64 -16.34 11.92 8.60
C LEU A 64 -15.01 11.45 9.18
N ALA A 65 -14.99 11.17 10.49
CA ALA A 65 -13.81 10.61 11.15
C ALA A 65 -13.53 9.18 10.67
N ALA A 66 -14.56 8.35 10.49
CA ALA A 66 -14.42 7.01 9.95
C ALA A 66 -13.86 7.03 8.51
N CYS A 67 -14.36 7.90 7.64
CA CYS A 67 -13.83 8.10 6.29
C CYS A 67 -12.35 8.50 6.33
N LYS A 68 -11.99 9.51 7.14
CA LYS A 68 -10.59 9.94 7.30
C LYS A 68 -9.68 8.83 7.78
N ASN A 69 -10.14 8.04 8.76
CA ASN A 69 -9.38 6.92 9.29
C ASN A 69 -9.17 5.84 8.22
N LEU A 70 -10.21 5.51 7.45
CA LEU A 70 -10.10 4.53 6.36
C LEU A 70 -9.11 4.99 5.29
N THR A 71 -9.16 6.26 4.87
CA THR A 71 -8.20 6.84 3.92
C THR A 71 -6.78 6.79 4.47
N THR A 72 -6.59 7.16 5.74
CA THR A 72 -5.27 7.15 6.39
C THR A 72 -4.71 5.74 6.52
N SER A 73 -5.49 4.80 7.06
CA SER A 73 -5.08 3.40 7.21
C SER A 73 -4.72 2.77 5.87
N SER A 74 -5.49 3.05 4.83
CA SER A 74 -5.27 2.45 3.53
C SER A 74 -4.08 3.08 2.79
N SER A 75 -3.83 4.39 2.97
CA SER A 75 -2.57 5.02 2.56
C SER A 75 -1.36 4.37 3.24
N ASN A 76 -1.44 4.09 4.55
CA ASN A 76 -0.37 3.40 5.27
C ASN A 76 -0.13 1.98 4.73
N MET A 77 -1.19 1.26 4.36
CA MET A 77 -1.05 -0.04 3.69
C MET A 77 -0.33 0.11 2.35
N ALA A 78 -0.70 1.09 1.54
CA ALA A 78 -0.04 1.34 0.26
C ALA A 78 1.46 1.62 0.43
N THR A 79 1.86 2.47 1.40
CA THR A 79 3.27 2.70 1.74
C THR A 79 3.97 1.42 2.19
N THR A 80 3.30 0.56 2.94
CA THR A 80 3.87 -0.72 3.37
C THR A 80 4.14 -1.64 2.18
N PHE A 81 3.17 -1.76 1.25
CA PHE A 81 3.33 -2.55 0.03
C PHE A 81 4.40 -1.98 -0.90
N ASP A 82 4.55 -0.66 -0.96
CA ASP A 82 5.65 -0.01 -1.66
C ASP A 82 7.01 -0.43 -1.09
N GLY A 83 7.16 -0.39 0.24
CA GLY A 83 8.38 -0.85 0.93
C GLY A 83 8.72 -2.32 0.67
N PHE A 84 7.71 -3.20 0.62
CA PHE A 84 7.91 -4.60 0.24
C PHE A 84 8.35 -4.76 -1.22
N ALA A 85 7.77 -3.99 -2.15
CA ALA A 85 8.19 -4.03 -3.55
C ALA A 85 9.65 -3.56 -3.71
N ALA A 86 10.02 -2.47 -3.05
CA ALA A 86 11.39 -1.97 -3.04
C ALA A 86 12.37 -3.01 -2.45
N SER A 87 12.03 -3.62 -1.32
CA SER A 87 12.87 -4.63 -0.67
C SER A 87 13.12 -5.85 -1.57
N HIS A 88 12.11 -6.29 -2.33
CA HIS A 88 12.27 -7.37 -3.29
C HIS A 88 13.18 -6.99 -4.47
N LEU A 89 13.11 -5.76 -4.98
CA LEU A 89 14.00 -5.27 -6.03
C LEU A 89 15.45 -5.13 -5.54
N ASP A 90 15.64 -4.64 -4.31
CA ASP A 90 16.95 -4.53 -3.70
C ASP A 90 17.57 -5.91 -3.47
N ALA A 91 16.78 -6.88 -3.00
CA ALA A 91 17.22 -8.26 -2.85
C ALA A 91 17.63 -8.88 -4.20
N ALA A 92 16.84 -8.70 -5.26
CA ALA A 92 17.19 -9.18 -6.60
C ALA A 92 18.50 -8.56 -7.10
N THR A 93 18.65 -7.25 -6.93
CA THR A 93 19.87 -6.52 -7.32
C THR A 93 21.10 -6.97 -6.54
N LEU A 94 20.95 -7.23 -5.23
CA LEU A 94 22.03 -7.71 -4.38
C LEU A 94 22.49 -9.11 -4.84
N LEU A 95 21.56 -10.00 -5.13
CA LEU A 95 21.86 -11.37 -5.57
C LEU A 95 22.58 -11.38 -6.93
N GLU A 96 22.09 -10.60 -7.90
CA GLU A 96 22.76 -10.48 -9.20
C GLU A 96 24.20 -9.95 -9.08
N ARG A 97 24.42 -8.98 -8.18
CA ARG A 97 25.78 -8.47 -7.91
C ARG A 97 26.67 -9.53 -7.28
N GLN A 98 26.14 -10.32 -6.35
CA GLN A 98 26.88 -11.41 -5.70
C GLN A 98 27.24 -12.50 -6.72
N ASP A 99 26.30 -12.92 -7.55
CA ASP A 99 26.54 -13.91 -8.60
C ASP A 99 27.56 -13.42 -9.62
N HIS A 100 27.46 -12.16 -10.04
CA HIS A 100 28.44 -11.57 -10.95
C HIS A 100 29.83 -11.53 -10.30
N ALA A 101 29.97 -10.98 -9.09
CA ALA A 101 31.25 -10.89 -8.38
C ALA A 101 31.90 -12.26 -8.13
N ASN A 102 31.10 -13.26 -7.76
CA ASN A 102 31.56 -14.63 -7.60
C ASN A 102 32.01 -15.24 -8.93
N GLY A 103 31.26 -14.99 -10.02
CA GLY A 103 31.60 -15.46 -11.37
C GLY A 103 32.88 -14.86 -11.95
N VAL A 104 33.22 -13.60 -11.62
CA VAL A 104 34.47 -12.96 -12.06
C VAL A 104 35.68 -13.50 -11.28
N GLY A 105 35.50 -13.94 -10.03
CA GLY A 105 36.58 -14.49 -9.19
C GLY A 105 37.04 -15.91 -9.55
N PHE A 106 36.32 -16.62 -10.44
CA PHE A 106 36.67 -17.97 -10.92
C PHE A 106 37.36 -17.98 -12.30
N ARG A 107 37.94 -16.87 -12.74
CA ARG A 107 38.79 -16.79 -13.94
C ARG A 107 40.25 -16.52 -13.61
#